data_AF-A0A2A5HQW3-F1
#
_entry.id   AF-A0A2A5HQW3-F1
#
_cell.length_a   1.000
_cell.length_b   1.000
_cell.length_c   1.000
_cell.angle_alpha   90.00
_cell.angle_beta   90.00
_cell.angle_gamma   90.00
#
_symmetry.space_group_name_H-M   'P 1'
#
loop_
_entity.id
_entity.type
_entity.pdbx_description
1 polymer ?
#
loop_
_entity_poly.entity_id
_entity_poly.type
_entity_poly.pdbx_seq_one_letter_code
_entity_poly.pdbx_strand_id
1 'polypeptide(L)'
;MGHHAEINQHLFSGPAIEKSAFEKSMLIGVGRDLKLPQLVAQQQSRLYASRTLLMWQDGFTIEYSLECLIDWVIEGAKVDDDLFWHLHKRCRNTEELFEFE
;
A
#
# COMPACT_ATOMS: atom_id res chain seq x y z
N MET A 1 39.67 -15.96 0.94
CA MET A 1 39.35 -14.85 1.88
C MET A 1 39.04 -13.65 1.00
N GLY A 2 37.84 -13.55 0.45
CA GLY A 2 36.65 -13.08 1.16
C GLY A 2 36.37 -11.65 0.67
N HIS A 3 36.18 -11.49 -0.65
CA HIS A 3 35.69 -10.23 -1.21
C HIS A 3 34.22 -10.13 -0.81
N HIS A 4 33.95 -9.39 0.26
CA HIS A 4 32.60 -9.03 0.64
C HIS A 4 32.01 -8.24 -0.53
N ALA A 5 30.89 -8.76 -1.03
CA ALA A 5 30.12 -8.16 -2.09
C ALA A 5 29.69 -6.74 -1.68
N GLU A 6 30.24 -5.72 -2.34
CA GLU A 6 29.64 -4.39 -2.41
C GLU A 6 28.39 -4.49 -3.30
N ILE A 7 27.33 -5.09 -2.77
CA ILE A 7 26.00 -5.06 -3.37
C ILE A 7 25.22 -3.97 -2.63
N ASN A 8 24.65 -3.05 -3.41
CA ASN A 8 23.78 -1.93 -3.05
C ASN A 8 24.42 -0.54 -2.94
N GLN A 9 25.25 -0.15 -3.90
CA GLN A 9 25.33 1.27 -4.26
C GLN A 9 24.10 1.65 -5.11
N HIS A 10 23.04 2.05 -4.40
CA HIS A 10 21.99 2.98 -4.83
C HIS A 10 21.36 2.77 -6.22
N LEU A 11 20.56 1.70 -6.38
CA LEU A 11 19.62 1.60 -7.51
C LEU A 11 18.49 2.65 -7.45
N PHE A 12 18.26 3.27 -6.29
CA PHE A 12 17.33 4.38 -6.10
C PHE A 12 18.06 5.49 -5.34
N SER A 13 18.32 6.62 -6.00
CA SER A 13 19.13 7.75 -5.51
C SER A 13 18.38 8.70 -4.55
N GLY A 14 17.35 8.19 -3.85
CA GLY A 14 16.58 8.96 -2.87
C GLY A 14 17.20 8.93 -1.47
N PRO A 15 16.87 9.93 -0.61
CA PRO A 15 17.18 9.83 0.81
C PRO A 15 16.49 8.60 1.41
N ALA A 16 17.19 7.88 2.28
CA ALA A 16 16.61 6.74 2.99
C ALA A 16 15.36 7.19 3.77
N ILE A 17 14.23 6.54 3.52
CA ILE A 17 12.97 6.85 4.19
C ILE A 17 12.97 6.13 5.53
N GLU A 18 12.76 6.87 6.62
CA GLU A 18 12.57 6.28 7.94
C GLU A 18 11.37 5.31 7.94
N LYS A 19 11.55 4.10 8.51
CA LYS A 19 10.51 3.06 8.53
C LYS A 19 9.17 3.60 9.05
N SER A 20 9.21 4.35 10.15
CA SER A 20 8.00 4.90 10.78
C SER A 20 7.30 5.93 9.89
N ALA A 21 8.05 6.71 9.12
CA ALA A 21 7.51 7.66 8.15
C ALA A 21 6.89 6.94 6.96
N PHE A 22 7.51 5.85 6.49
CA PHE A 22 6.96 5.00 5.44
C PHE A 22 5.62 4.37 5.88
N GLU A 23 5.60 3.66 7.01
CA GLU A 23 4.38 2.99 7.52
C GLU A 23 3.24 3.98 7.74
N LYS A 24 3.54 5.17 8.29
CA LYS A 24 2.54 6.23 8.47
C LYS A 24 2.02 6.76 7.13
N SER A 25 2.89 6.93 6.14
CA SER A 25 2.51 7.41 4.82
C SER A 25 1.63 6.41 4.09
N MET A 26 1.93 5.12 4.20
CA MET A 26 1.10 4.04 3.67
C MET A 26 -0.31 4.05 4.28
N LEU A 27 -0.41 4.15 5.61
CA LEU A 27 -1.70 4.21 6.30
C LEU A 27 -2.53 5.43 5.93
N ILE A 28 -1.90 6.61 5.91
CA ILE A 28 -2.59 7.86 5.56
C ILE A 28 -3.02 7.82 4.08
N GLY A 29 -2.12 7.38 3.20
CA GLY A 29 -2.35 7.27 1.77
C GLY A 29 -3.53 6.36 1.45
N VAL A 30 -3.54 5.12 1.95
CA VAL A 30 -4.62 4.16 1.64
C VAL A 30 -5.96 4.64 2.18
N GLY A 31 -5.98 5.26 3.37
CA GLY A 31 -7.21 5.84 3.92
C GLY A 31 -7.73 7.02 3.11
N ARG A 32 -6.84 7.90 2.65
CA ARG A 32 -7.18 9.06 1.81
C ARG A 32 -7.68 8.64 0.44
N ASP A 33 -6.93 7.79 -0.25
CA ASP A 33 -7.14 7.49 -1.67
C ASP A 33 -8.35 6.59 -1.89
N LEU A 34 -8.57 5.63 -0.98
CA LEU A 34 -9.77 4.78 -0.98
C LEU A 34 -10.92 5.35 -0.15
N LYS A 35 -10.75 6.55 0.42
CA LYS A 35 -11.73 7.21 1.30
C LYS A 35 -12.23 6.30 2.43
N LEU A 36 -11.39 5.40 2.93
CA LEU A 36 -11.77 4.40 3.93
C LEU A 36 -11.97 5.03 5.31
N PRO A 37 -12.88 4.50 6.15
CA PRO A 37 -12.88 4.85 7.57
C PRO A 37 -11.52 4.52 8.20
N GLN A 38 -11.06 5.34 9.16
CA GLN A 38 -9.75 5.18 9.78
C GLN A 38 -9.49 3.78 10.33
N LEU A 39 -10.51 3.15 10.93
CA LEU A 39 -10.42 1.80 11.46
C LEU A 39 -10.22 0.75 10.35
N VAL A 40 -10.93 0.90 9.23
CA VAL A 40 -10.81 0.01 8.08
C VAL A 40 -9.44 0.19 7.41
N ALA A 41 -9.00 1.43 7.22
CA ALA A 41 -7.66 1.72 6.70
C ALA A 41 -6.57 1.10 7.57
N GLN A 42 -6.69 1.16 8.90
CA GLN A 42 -5.76 0.51 9.83
C GLN A 42 -5.76 -1.02 9.69
N GLN A 43 -6.93 -1.63 9.53
CA GLN A 43 -7.04 -3.08 9.32
C GLN A 43 -6.34 -3.48 8.01
N GLN A 44 -6.59 -2.75 6.91
CA GLN A 44 -5.95 -3.01 5.63
C GLN A 44 -4.43 -2.80 5.67
N SER A 45 -3.95 -1.71 6.27
CA SER A 45 -2.51 -1.49 6.45
C SER A 45 -1.85 -2.57 7.30
N ARG A 46 -2.53 -3.09 8.33
CA ARG A 46 -2.01 -4.22 9.14
C ARG A 46 -1.98 -5.52 8.36
N LEU A 47 -3.01 -5.79 7.56
CA LEU A 47 -3.12 -7.00 6.75
C LEU A 47 -1.94 -7.11 5.75
N TYR A 48 -1.57 -5.99 5.12
CA TYR A 48 -0.50 -5.96 4.11
C TYR A 48 0.86 -5.47 4.66
N ALA A 49 0.98 -5.24 5.97
CA ALA A 49 2.17 -4.65 6.60
C ALA A 49 3.48 -5.36 6.21
N SER A 50 3.48 -6.70 6.21
CA SER A 50 4.65 -7.50 5.87
C SER A 50 5.12 -7.27 4.43
N ARG A 51 4.18 -7.13 3.48
CA ARG A 51 4.52 -6.89 2.06
C ARG A 51 5.04 -5.47 1.85
N THR A 52 4.36 -4.49 2.42
CA THR A 52 4.80 -3.09 2.34
C THR A 52 6.16 -2.88 3.03
N LEU A 53 6.44 -3.64 4.09
CA LEU A 53 7.73 -3.59 4.77
C LEU A 53 8.88 -4.14 3.90
N LEU A 54 8.63 -5.23 3.15
CA LEU A 54 9.60 -5.74 2.19
C LEU A 54 9.89 -4.69 1.10
N MET A 55 8.85 -4.04 0.57
CA MET A 55 9.04 -2.96 -0.41
C MET A 55 9.89 -1.80 0.15
N TRP A 56 9.68 -1.43 1.41
CA TRP A 56 10.54 -0.44 2.07
C TRP A 56 12.00 -0.94 2.18
N GLN A 57 12.21 -2.20 2.56
CA GLN A 57 13.55 -2.79 2.66
C GLN A 57 14.28 -2.84 1.31
N ASP A 58 13.53 -3.07 0.24
CA ASP A 58 14.03 -3.11 -1.14
C ASP A 58 14.21 -1.70 -1.74
N GLY A 59 13.82 -0.65 -1.02
CA GLY A 59 14.05 0.75 -1.41
C GLY A 59 13.02 1.33 -2.37
N PHE A 60 11.82 0.75 -2.46
CA PHE A 60 10.74 1.32 -3.27
C PHE A 60 10.24 2.66 -2.70
N THR A 61 9.74 3.53 -3.58
CA THR A 61 9.16 4.81 -3.18
C THR A 61 7.83 4.62 -2.45
N ILE A 62 7.41 5.63 -1.70
CA ILE A 62 6.11 5.64 -1.02
C ILE A 62 4.98 5.58 -2.05
N GLU A 63 5.10 6.35 -3.13
CA GLU A 63 4.09 6.45 -4.19
C GLU A 63 3.83 5.08 -4.82
N TYR A 64 4.88 4.39 -5.24
CA TYR A 64 4.74 3.07 -5.87
C TYR A 64 4.23 2.01 -4.88
N SER A 65 4.72 2.05 -3.65
CA SER A 65 4.25 1.14 -2.60
C SER A 65 2.77 1.37 -2.28
N LEU A 66 2.32 2.62 -2.34
CA LEU A 66 0.93 3.00 -2.10
C LEU A 66 0.00 2.54 -3.22
N GLU A 67 0.40 2.68 -4.48
CA GLU A 67 -0.31 2.11 -5.63
C GLU A 67 -0.50 0.59 -5.46
N CYS A 68 0.59 -0.13 -5.14
CA CYS A 68 0.52 -1.57 -4.87
C CYS A 68 -0.43 -1.92 -3.71
N LEU A 69 -0.39 -1.15 -2.62
CA LEU A 69 -1.28 -1.36 -1.47
C LEU A 69 -2.75 -1.14 -1.87
N ILE A 70 -3.04 -0.10 -2.66
CA ILE A 70 -4.38 0.20 -3.16
C ILE A 70 -4.91 -0.98 -3.99
N ASP A 71 -4.11 -1.49 -4.93
CA ASP A 71 -4.49 -2.63 -5.77
C ASP A 71 -4.79 -3.87 -4.92
N TRP A 72 -3.95 -4.17 -3.92
CA TRP A 72 -4.20 -5.31 -3.04
C TRP A 72 -5.48 -5.15 -2.23
N VAL A 73 -5.79 -3.95 -1.75
CA VAL A 73 -7.04 -3.70 -1.01
C VAL A 73 -8.26 -3.83 -1.92
N ILE A 74 -8.20 -3.35 -3.16
CA ILE A 74 -9.28 -3.52 -4.15
C ILE A 74 -9.48 -4.99 -4.48
N GLU A 75 -8.39 -5.74 -4.70
CA GLU A 75 -8.46 -7.18 -4.94
C GLU A 75 -9.04 -7.93 -3.74
N GLY A 76 -8.60 -7.58 -2.52
CA GLY A 76 -9.13 -8.15 -1.28
C GLY A 76 -10.64 -7.90 -1.10
N ALA A 77 -11.13 -6.76 -1.57
CA ALA A 77 -12.55 -6.42 -1.50
C ALA A 77 -13.44 -7.33 -2.37
N LYS A 78 -12.90 -8.01 -3.39
CA LYS A 78 -13.68 -8.96 -4.20
C LYS A 78 -14.19 -10.17 -3.42
N VAL A 79 -13.59 -10.45 -2.25
CA VAL A 79 -13.93 -11.59 -1.39
C VAL A 79 -14.29 -11.17 0.04
N ASP A 80 -14.35 -9.86 0.32
CA ASP A 80 -14.72 -9.26 1.61
C ASP A 80 -15.86 -8.27 1.38
N ASP A 81 -17.09 -8.72 1.64
CA ASP A 81 -18.32 -7.95 1.42
C ASP A 81 -18.33 -6.64 2.22
N ASP A 82 -17.81 -6.63 3.44
CA ASP A 82 -17.78 -5.43 4.29
C ASP A 82 -16.83 -4.38 3.73
N LEU A 83 -15.64 -4.83 3.30
CA LEU A 83 -14.66 -3.96 2.63
C LEU A 83 -15.20 -3.45 1.28
N PHE A 84 -15.84 -4.32 0.49
CA PHE A 84 -16.51 -3.95 -0.75
C PHE A 84 -17.51 -2.81 -0.51
N TRP A 85 -18.38 -2.93 0.49
CA TRP A 85 -19.34 -1.88 0.81
C TRP A 85 -18.69 -0.58 1.28
N HIS A 86 -17.56 -0.65 1.98
CA HIS A 86 -16.81 0.55 2.37
C HIS A 86 -16.26 1.31 1.17
N LEU A 87 -15.75 0.60 0.17
CA LEU A 87 -15.27 1.18 -1.08
C LEU A 87 -16.46 1.71 -1.90
N HIS A 88 -17.46 0.86 -2.17
CA HIS A 88 -18.61 1.18 -3.00
C HIS A 88 -19.44 2.38 -2.46
N LYS A 89 -19.75 2.44 -1.16
CA LYS A 89 -20.55 3.53 -0.57
C LYS A 89 -19.91 4.91 -0.72
N ARG A 90 -18.58 4.98 -0.83
CA ARG A 90 -17.83 6.24 -0.91
C ARG A 90 -17.34 6.58 -2.32
N CYS A 91 -17.60 5.66 -3.23
CA CYS A 91 -17.33 5.72 -4.66
C CYS A 91 -18.64 5.85 -5.45
N ARG A 92 -19.42 6.92 -5.23
CA ARG A 92 -20.58 7.26 -6.09
C ARG A 92 -20.21 7.66 -7.53
N ASN A 93 -18.92 7.64 -7.88
CA ASN A 93 -18.38 7.97 -9.20
C ASN A 93 -17.59 6.80 -9.83
N THR A 94 -17.67 5.59 -9.29
CA THR A 94 -16.72 4.52 -9.68
C THR A 94 -17.43 3.27 -10.11
N GLU A 95 -18.23 3.43 -11.18
CA GLU A 95 -18.46 2.34 -12.13
C GLU A 95 -17.12 1.82 -12.71
N GLU A 96 -16.03 2.60 -12.63
CA GLU A 96 -14.67 2.25 -13.12
C GLU A 96 -13.85 1.29 -12.22
N LEU A 97 -14.16 1.15 -10.91
CA LEU A 97 -13.31 0.33 -10.01
C LEU A 97 -13.68 -1.15 -10.02
N PHE A 98 -14.91 -1.45 -10.42
CA PHE A 98 -15.45 -2.78 -10.53
C PHE A 98 -16.23 -2.84 -11.84
N GLU A 99 -15.53 -2.94 -12.98
CA GLU A 99 -16.17 -3.31 -14.23
C GLU A 99 -16.78 -4.70 -14.02
N PHE A 100 -18.10 -4.76 -13.88
CA PHE A 100 -18.84 -6.01 -13.81
C PHE A 100 -18.86 -6.61 -15.22
N GLU A 101 -18.09 -7.69 -15.45
CA GLU A 101 -18.36 -8.66 -16.52
C GLU A 101 -19.60 -9.50 -16.20
#